data_AF-A0A0G1YX22-F1
#
_entry.id   AF-A0A0G1YX22-F1
#
_cell.length_a   1.000
_cell.length_b   1.000
_cell.length_c   1.000
_cell.angle_alpha   90.00
_cell.angle_beta   90.00
_cell.angle_gamma   90.00
#
_symmetry.space_group_name_H-M   'P 1'
#
loop_
_entity.id
_entity.type
_entity.pdbx_description
1 polymer ?
#
loop_
_entity_poly.entity_id
_entity_poly.type
_entity_poly.pdbx_seq_one_letter_code
_entity_poly.pdbx_strand_id
1 'polypeptide(L)'
;MKNIVIALAALTVIAGGAWYFSRNDPQIPSATNSQKAGTCDAISGKKFLSIDRQVVGLTPSGPAEGYFFINFGENGKVSWNYGDALGGGDFRCEGNEITARNGNYTEEGAYDPLTGILTWEGLRYRAVVE
;
A
#
# COMPACT_ATOMS: atom_id res chain seq x y z
N MET A 1 -12.99 -35.28 -0.61
CA MET A 1 -13.98 -35.53 -1.68
C MET A 1 -13.42 -34.92 -2.96
N LYS A 2 -13.07 -35.79 -3.92
CA LYS A 2 -12.41 -35.48 -5.20
C LYS A 2 -13.48 -35.48 -6.28
N ASN A 3 -13.68 -34.37 -6.98
CA ASN A 3 -14.48 -34.37 -8.20
C ASN A 3 -13.56 -34.02 -9.38
N ILE A 4 -13.05 -35.09 -9.99
CA ILE A 4 -12.41 -35.13 -11.30
C ILE A 4 -13.55 -35.18 -12.33
N VAL A 5 -13.55 -34.28 -13.31
CA VAL A 5 -14.37 -34.43 -14.52
C VAL A 5 -13.42 -34.56 -15.70
N ILE A 6 -13.35 -35.79 -16.21
CA ILE A 6 -12.65 -36.16 -17.45
C ILE A 6 -13.66 -35.92 -18.59
N ALA A 7 -13.32 -35.03 -19.51
CA ALA A 7 -14.04 -34.92 -20.79
C ALA A 7 -13.15 -35.50 -21.89
N LEU A 8 -13.50 -36.70 -22.33
CA LEU A 8 -13.08 -37.28 -23.61
C LEU A 8 -13.76 -36.52 -24.75
N ALA A 9 -13.00 -36.12 -25.77
CA ALA A 9 -13.52 -35.83 -27.09
C ALA A 9 -12.49 -36.22 -28.15
N ALA A 10 -13.00 -36.79 -29.24
CA ALA A 10 -12.36 -37.78 -30.09
C ALA A 10 -11.40 -37.21 -31.15
N LEU A 11 -10.54 -38.11 -31.68
CA LEU A 11 -9.71 -37.90 -32.86
C LEU A 11 -10.54 -37.57 -34.11
N THR A 12 -10.05 -36.62 -34.89
CA THR A 12 -10.19 -36.62 -36.35
C THR A 12 -8.82 -36.40 -36.98
N VAL A 13 -8.35 -37.40 -37.73
CA VAL A 13 -7.21 -37.29 -38.65
C VAL A 13 -7.74 -36.70 -39.95
N ILE A 14 -7.16 -35.58 -40.40
CA ILE A 14 -7.38 -35.08 -41.76
C ILE A 14 -6.00 -34.86 -42.39
N ALA A 15 -5.74 -35.63 -43.45
CA ALA A 15 -4.60 -35.46 -44.34
C ALA A 15 -4.92 -34.36 -45.37
N GLY A 16 -3.90 -33.55 -45.69
CA GLY A 16 -3.82 -32.78 -46.94
C GLY A 16 -4.21 -31.30 -46.88
N GLY A 17 -3.30 -30.45 -47.34
CA GLY A 17 -3.57 -29.06 -47.73
C GLY A 17 -2.74 -28.03 -46.96
N ALA A 18 -1.64 -27.57 -47.56
CA ALA A 18 -0.93 -26.40 -47.09
C ALA A 18 -1.83 -25.17 -47.21
N TRP A 19 -2.24 -24.62 -46.07
CA TRP A 19 -2.79 -23.28 -45.96
C TRP A 19 -2.08 -22.56 -44.82
N TYR A 20 -1.65 -21.34 -45.13
CA TYR A 20 -0.91 -20.43 -44.28
C TYR A 20 -1.77 -20.07 -43.06
N PHE A 21 -1.55 -20.71 -41.91
CA PHE A 21 -2.19 -20.30 -40.66
C PHE A 21 -1.37 -19.16 -40.05
N SER A 22 -1.84 -17.93 -40.23
CA SER A 22 -1.53 -16.85 -39.29
C SER A 22 -1.99 -17.33 -37.91
N ARG A 23 -1.05 -17.58 -37.00
CA ARG A 23 -1.38 -17.85 -35.59
C ARG A 23 -2.01 -16.58 -35.04
N ASN A 24 -3.34 -16.51 -35.08
CA ASN A 24 -4.06 -15.77 -34.05
C ASN A 24 -3.82 -16.54 -32.76
N ASP A 25 -2.74 -16.22 -32.07
CA ASP A 25 -2.61 -16.58 -30.66
C ASP A 25 -3.90 -16.08 -29.99
N PRO A 26 -4.68 -16.97 -29.32
CA PRO A 26 -5.73 -16.47 -28.46
C PRO A 26 -5.02 -15.58 -27.44
N GLN A 27 -5.30 -14.27 -27.51
CA GLN A 27 -4.94 -13.35 -26.46
C GLN A 27 -5.53 -13.95 -25.18
N ILE A 28 -4.70 -14.61 -24.39
CA ILE A 28 -5.00 -14.85 -22.98
C ILE A 28 -5.38 -13.45 -22.50
N PRO A 29 -6.62 -13.21 -22.04
CA PRO A 29 -6.95 -11.93 -21.49
C PRO A 29 -5.90 -11.67 -20.42
N SER A 30 -4.99 -10.72 -20.69
CA SER A 30 -4.03 -10.22 -19.72
C SER A 30 -4.85 -10.02 -18.48
N ALA A 31 -4.55 -10.79 -17.43
CA ALA A 31 -5.14 -10.62 -16.12
C ALA A 31 -5.11 -9.11 -15.90
N THR A 32 -6.28 -8.49 -16.00
CA THR A 32 -6.41 -7.06 -15.89
C THR A 32 -5.91 -6.85 -14.49
N ASN A 33 -4.73 -6.25 -14.41
CA ASN A 33 -4.05 -5.94 -13.19
C ASN A 33 -5.06 -5.03 -12.49
N SER A 34 -5.93 -5.62 -11.67
CA SER A 34 -6.69 -4.90 -10.68
C SER A 34 -5.58 -4.45 -9.76
N GLN A 35 -4.96 -3.33 -10.15
CA GLN A 35 -4.00 -2.63 -9.35
C GLN A 35 -4.74 -2.41 -8.05
N LYS A 36 -4.38 -3.21 -7.06
CA LYS A 36 -4.32 -2.76 -5.69
C LYS A 36 -3.84 -1.32 -5.77
N ALA A 37 -4.73 -0.36 -5.52
CA ALA A 37 -4.36 1.05 -5.50
C ALA A 37 -3.05 1.15 -4.72
N GLY A 38 -2.02 1.75 -5.32
CA GLY A 38 -0.67 1.70 -4.75
C GLY A 38 -0.69 2.26 -3.33
N THR A 39 0.30 1.96 -2.49
CA THR A 39 0.33 2.50 -1.12
C THR A 39 0.14 4.01 -1.10
N CYS A 40 0.74 4.74 -2.04
CA CYS A 40 0.53 6.18 -2.19
C CYS A 40 -0.95 6.53 -2.45
N ASP A 41 -1.64 5.86 -3.36
CA ASP A 41 -3.07 6.08 -3.60
C ASP A 41 -3.91 5.78 -2.34
N ALA A 42 -3.50 4.78 -1.56
CA ALA A 42 -4.21 4.34 -0.38
C ALA A 42 -4.04 5.29 0.82
N ILE A 43 -2.90 5.97 0.95
CA ILE A 43 -2.60 6.86 2.08
C ILE A 43 -2.76 8.34 1.74
N SER A 44 -2.68 8.72 0.47
CA SER A 44 -2.77 10.10 0.00
C SER A 44 -4.07 10.76 0.45
N GLY A 45 -3.96 11.99 0.96
CA GLY A 45 -5.07 12.75 1.54
C GLY A 45 -5.52 12.29 2.93
N LYS A 46 -4.83 11.32 3.56
CA LYS A 46 -5.24 10.77 4.86
C LYS A 46 -4.36 11.21 6.01
N LYS A 47 -5.00 11.36 7.15
CA LYS A 47 -4.37 11.49 8.46
C LYS A 47 -4.38 10.16 9.19
N PHE A 48 -3.30 9.86 9.89
CA PHE A 48 -3.11 8.68 10.71
C PHE A 48 -2.79 9.10 12.15
N LEU A 49 -3.30 8.38 13.14
CA LEU A 49 -2.96 8.54 14.56
C LEU A 49 -2.29 7.28 15.10
N SER A 50 -1.34 7.47 16.02
CA SER A 50 -0.68 6.36 16.70
C SER A 50 -1.74 5.51 17.41
N ILE A 51 -1.61 4.19 17.34
CA ILE A 51 -2.54 3.28 18.00
C ILE A 51 -2.36 3.37 19.51
N ASP A 52 -1.11 3.33 19.95
CA ASP A 52 -0.75 3.48 21.35
C ASP A 52 -0.55 4.95 21.68
N ARG A 53 -0.94 5.34 22.90
CA ARG A 53 -0.68 6.67 23.42
C ARG A 53 0.81 6.85 23.65
N GLN A 54 1.29 8.04 23.33
CA GLN A 54 2.69 8.44 23.46
C GLN A 54 2.81 9.61 24.42
N VAL A 55 3.99 9.79 25.01
CA VAL A 55 4.28 11.00 25.78
C VAL A 55 4.34 12.19 24.81
N VAL A 56 3.44 13.15 24.99
CA VAL A 56 3.32 14.33 24.12
C VAL A 56 3.84 15.61 24.75
N GLY A 57 4.28 15.55 26.01
CA GLY A 57 4.86 16.68 26.72
C GLY A 57 4.93 16.46 28.22
N LEU A 58 5.38 17.49 28.94
CA LEU A 58 5.45 17.50 30.39
C LEU A 58 4.50 18.54 30.97
N THR A 59 3.78 18.16 32.02
CA THR A 59 2.90 19.03 32.81
C THR A 59 3.43 19.14 34.24
N PRO A 60 2.95 20.10 35.06
CA PRO A 60 3.29 20.14 36.48
C PRO A 60 2.97 18.86 37.25
N SER A 61 2.00 18.07 36.78
CA SER A 61 1.61 16.77 37.34
C SER A 61 2.38 15.57 36.79
N GLY A 62 3.32 15.78 35.85
CA GLY A 62 4.08 14.72 35.18
C GLY A 62 3.83 14.65 33.68
N PRO A 63 4.26 13.56 33.01
CA PRO A 63 4.10 13.40 31.57
C PRO A 63 2.64 13.44 31.13
N ALA A 64 2.35 14.24 30.09
CA ALA A 64 1.09 14.17 29.37
C ALA A 64 1.19 13.11 28.28
N GLU A 65 0.13 12.33 28.15
CA GLU A 65 -0.01 11.34 27.07
C GLU A 65 -1.04 11.78 26.04
N GLY A 66 -0.77 11.50 24.77
CA GLY A 66 -1.63 11.82 23.64
C GLY A 66 -1.33 10.91 22.46
N TYR A 67 -1.73 11.33 21.27
CA TYR A 67 -1.47 10.59 20.04
C TYR A 67 -0.51 11.36 19.15
N PHE A 68 0.42 10.64 18.54
CA PHE A 68 1.20 11.15 17.42
C PHE A 68 0.35 11.05 16.16
N PHE A 69 0.63 11.90 15.17
CA PHE A 69 -0.04 11.89 13.89
C PHE A 69 0.97 11.90 12.74
N ILE A 70 0.58 11.27 11.64
CA ILE A 70 1.21 11.39 10.33
C ILE A 70 0.11 11.84 9.36
N ASN A 71 0.37 12.82 8.51
CA ASN A 71 -0.59 13.34 7.54
C ASN A 71 0.05 13.32 6.15
N PHE A 72 -0.54 12.56 5.22
CA PHE A 72 -0.11 12.50 3.84
C PHE A 72 -1.02 13.38 2.98
N GLY A 73 -0.47 14.47 2.45
CA GLY A 73 -1.16 15.35 1.52
C GLY A 73 -1.20 14.77 0.10
N GLU A 74 -2.23 15.16 -0.66
CA GLU A 74 -2.41 14.76 -2.07
C GLU A 74 -1.31 15.29 -3.00
N ASN A 75 -0.53 16.27 -2.53
CA ASN A 75 0.57 16.90 -3.25
C ASN A 75 1.93 16.18 -3.05
N GLY A 76 1.94 14.97 -2.48
CA GLY A 76 3.19 14.24 -2.19
C GLY A 76 3.97 14.80 -1.00
N LYS A 77 3.34 15.65 -0.18
CA LYS A 77 3.93 16.14 1.08
C LYS A 77 3.41 15.32 2.25
N VAL A 78 4.27 15.10 3.23
CA VAL A 78 3.91 14.48 4.51
C VAL A 78 4.25 15.44 5.64
N SER A 79 3.45 15.44 6.70
CA SER A 79 3.77 16.08 7.97
C SER A 79 3.50 15.15 9.14
N TRP A 80 4.23 15.33 10.24
CA TRP A 80 4.10 14.50 11.42
C TRP A 80 4.31 15.29 12.71
N ASN A 81 3.85 14.72 13.82
CA ASN A 81 4.25 15.15 15.15
C ASN A 81 4.73 13.99 16.01
N TYR A 82 5.80 14.22 16.76
CA TYR A 82 6.28 13.37 17.84
C TYR A 82 6.31 14.20 19.11
N GLY A 83 5.17 14.27 19.79
CA GLY A 83 4.98 15.13 20.96
C GLY A 83 5.04 16.60 20.57
N ASP A 84 6.05 17.31 21.08
CA ASP A 84 6.34 18.72 20.78
C ASP A 84 7.19 18.92 19.53
N ALA A 85 7.77 17.86 18.97
CA ALA A 85 8.49 17.91 17.71
C ALA A 85 7.52 17.83 16.52
N LEU A 86 7.62 18.80 15.60
CA LEU A 86 6.90 18.82 14.34
C LEU A 86 7.89 18.62 13.19
N GLY A 87 7.49 17.81 12.21
CA GLY A 87 8.28 17.53 11.02
C GLY A 87 7.43 17.42 9.77
N GLY A 88 8.11 17.37 8.64
CA GLY A 88 7.47 17.21 7.34
C GLY A 88 8.49 17.11 6.22
N GLY A 89 8.04 16.63 5.07
CA GLY A 89 8.90 16.39 3.92
C GLY A 89 8.15 15.99 2.66
N ASP A 90 8.91 15.58 1.65
CA ASP A 90 8.38 14.93 0.45
C ASP A 90 8.37 13.42 0.66
N PHE A 91 7.26 12.74 0.35
CA PHE A 91 7.19 11.28 0.43
C PHE A 91 7.05 10.63 -0.95
N ARG A 92 7.52 9.39 -1.03
CA ARG A 92 7.33 8.49 -2.17
C ARG A 92 7.02 7.09 -1.66
N CYS A 93 6.38 6.28 -2.51
CA CYS A 93 6.10 4.89 -2.19
C CYS A 93 6.70 3.95 -3.23
N GLU A 94 7.29 2.86 -2.78
CA GLU A 94 7.78 1.76 -3.60
C GLU A 94 7.14 0.47 -3.08
N GLY A 95 6.13 -0.02 -3.81
CA GLY A 95 5.30 -1.13 -3.32
C GLY A 95 4.54 -0.74 -2.05
N ASN A 96 4.81 -1.43 -0.93
CA ASN A 96 4.21 -1.12 0.36
C ASN A 96 5.06 -0.15 1.21
N GLU A 97 6.30 0.11 0.81
CA GLU A 97 7.26 0.93 1.54
C GLU A 97 7.05 2.41 1.22
N ILE A 98 7.31 3.26 2.20
CA ILE A 98 7.17 4.71 2.13
C ILE A 98 8.49 5.32 2.61
N THR A 99 9.01 6.27 1.85
CA THR A 99 10.19 7.04 2.24
C THR A 99 9.84 8.51 2.23
N ALA A 100 10.06 9.21 3.33
CA ALA A 100 9.96 10.65 3.43
C ALA A 100 11.33 11.30 3.57
N ARG A 101 11.55 12.43 2.88
CA ARG A 101 12.80 13.19 2.96
C ARG A 101 12.57 14.63 3.38
N ASN A 102 13.40 15.10 4.30
CA ASN A 102 13.51 16.49 4.73
C ASN A 102 14.99 16.89 4.81
N GLY A 103 15.50 17.54 3.76
CA GLY A 103 16.93 17.82 3.64
C GLY A 103 17.75 16.53 3.63
N ASN A 104 18.63 16.37 4.61
CA ASN A 104 19.47 15.17 4.77
C ASN A 104 18.83 14.08 5.63
N TYR A 105 17.67 14.35 6.24
CA TYR A 105 16.96 13.39 7.06
C TYR A 105 15.99 12.57 6.20
N THR A 106 15.96 11.28 6.47
CA THR A 106 15.05 10.32 5.83
C THR A 106 14.30 9.58 6.93
N GLU A 107 12.98 9.50 6.78
CA GLU A 107 12.10 8.67 7.61
C GLU A 107 11.47 7.58 6.74
N GLU A 108 11.27 6.42 7.33
CA GLU A 108 10.79 5.22 6.67
C GLU A 108 9.47 4.74 7.29
N GLY A 109 8.58 4.28 6.42
CA GLY A 109 7.33 3.68 6.80
C GLY A 109 6.90 2.56 5.86
N ALA A 110 5.86 1.86 6.24
CA ALA A 110 5.22 0.85 5.42
C ALA A 110 3.73 0.83 5.70
N TYR A 111 2.92 0.68 4.66
CA TYR A 111 1.48 0.54 4.78
C TYR A 111 1.05 -0.87 4.40
N ASP A 112 0.30 -1.52 5.30
CA ASP A 112 -0.38 -2.76 5.00
C ASP A 112 -1.86 -2.48 4.66
N PRO A 113 -2.24 -2.55 3.37
CA PRO A 113 -3.61 -2.30 2.94
C PRO A 113 -4.59 -3.42 3.32
N LEU A 114 -4.13 -4.59 3.77
CA LEU A 114 -5.02 -5.64 4.28
C LEU A 114 -5.51 -5.29 5.68
N THR A 115 -4.65 -4.71 6.51
CA THR A 115 -4.98 -4.35 7.90
C THR A 115 -5.32 -2.87 8.07
N GLY A 116 -5.00 -2.03 7.09
CA GLY A 116 -5.13 -0.57 7.17
C GLY A 116 -4.13 0.07 8.15
N ILE A 117 -3.05 -0.65 8.48
CA ILE A 117 -2.06 -0.20 9.45
C ILE A 117 -0.88 0.44 8.73
N LEU A 118 -0.58 1.66 9.13
CA LEU A 118 0.68 2.32 8.81
C LEU A 118 1.68 2.00 9.91
N THR A 119 2.87 1.54 9.53
CA THR A 119 4.04 1.53 10.41
C THR A 119 4.93 2.69 9.99
N TRP A 120 5.34 3.53 10.93
CA TRP A 120 6.17 4.71 10.66
C TRP A 120 7.19 4.85 11.79
N GLU A 121 8.48 4.81 11.48
CA GLU A 121 9.57 4.85 12.47
C GLU A 121 9.36 3.84 13.62
N GLY A 122 8.89 2.63 13.28
CA GLY A 122 8.63 1.55 14.24
C GLY A 122 7.33 1.66 15.06
N LEU A 123 6.61 2.77 14.96
CA LEU A 123 5.30 2.95 15.61
C LEU A 123 4.16 2.58 14.66
N ARG A 124 3.01 2.16 15.21
CA ARG A 124 1.84 1.74 14.44
C ARG A 124 0.74 2.79 14.52
N TYR A 125 0.09 3.04 13.38
CA TYR A 125 -0.93 4.06 13.22
C TYR A 125 -2.16 3.52 12.48
N ARG A 126 -3.31 4.15 12.71
CA ARG A 126 -4.56 3.93 11.96
C ARG A 126 -5.04 5.22 11.33
N ALA A 127 -5.65 5.11 10.15
CA ALA A 127 -6.28 6.23 9.49
C ALA A 127 -7.41 6.81 10.36
N VAL A 128 -7.52 8.13 10.39
CA VAL A 128 -8.66 8.85 10.92
C VAL A 128 -9.74 8.85 9.85
N VAL A 129 -10.95 8.46 10.22
CA VAL A 129 -12.14 8.64 9.38
C VAL A 129 -12.73 9.99 9.78
N GLU A 130 -12.63 10.98 8.89
CA GLU A 130 -13.34 12.25 9.04
C GLU A 130 -14.76 12.16 8.47
#